data_AF-A0A060CGT8-F1
#
_entry.id   AF-A0A060CGT8-F1
#
_cell.length_a   1.000
_cell.length_b   1.000
_cell.length_c   1.000
_cell.angle_alpha   90.00
_cell.angle_beta   90.00
_cell.angle_gamma   90.00
#
_symmetry.space_group_name_H-M   'P 1'
#
loop_
_entity.id
_entity.type
_entity.pdbx_description
1 polymer ?
#
loop_
_entity_poly.entity_id
_entity_poly.type
_entity_poly.pdbx_seq_one_letter_code
_entity_poly.pdbx_strand_id
1 'polypeptide(L)'
;PGFLYQQNTMRDALVAGVTLNIFNNHCDRVKMSNIAQAINVLQAVILTKDDKIVLTPTYWVYYLYKVHQEATMIPFKLNSNKYNYQGLDVDAVSASAS
;
A
#
# COMPACT_ATOMS: atom_id res chain seq x y z
N PRO A 1 26.80 -8.78 3.50
CA PRO A 1 25.63 -9.69 3.51
C PRO A 1 24.32 -8.89 3.52
N GLY A 2 23.58 -8.94 2.41
CA GLY A 2 22.43 -8.09 2.12
C GLY A 2 21.12 -8.62 2.69
N PHE A 3 20.93 -8.48 4.00
CA PHE A 3 19.69 -8.87 4.67
C PHE A 3 18.49 -7.95 4.33
N LEU A 4 18.71 -6.87 3.56
CA LEU A 4 17.69 -5.94 3.05
C LEU A 4 16.73 -5.43 4.15
N TYR A 5 17.24 -5.34 5.38
CA TYR A 5 16.51 -4.77 6.51
C TYR A 5 16.41 -3.26 6.33
N GLN A 6 15.19 -2.74 6.38
CA GLN A 6 14.90 -1.31 6.32
C GLN A 6 13.73 -0.97 7.25
N GLN A 7 13.70 0.28 7.71
CA GLN A 7 12.58 0.78 8.52
C GLN A 7 11.34 1.01 7.65
N ASN A 8 10.16 1.03 8.27
CA ASN A 8 8.88 1.33 7.62
C ASN A 8 8.24 2.59 8.23
N THR A 9 7.73 3.48 7.38
CA THR A 9 7.30 4.85 7.71
C THR A 9 5.94 5.17 7.11
N MET A 10 5.43 6.37 7.38
CA MET A 10 4.20 6.86 6.72
C MET A 10 4.31 6.91 5.19
N ARG A 11 5.51 7.08 4.64
CA ARG A 11 5.72 7.02 3.19
C ARG A 11 5.42 5.63 2.64
N ASP A 12 5.83 4.58 3.35
CA ASP A 12 5.59 3.20 2.95
C ASP A 12 4.10 2.85 3.04
N ALA A 13 3.39 3.39 4.05
CA ALA A 13 1.94 3.28 4.12
C ALA A 13 1.24 3.94 2.91
N LEU A 14 1.66 5.14 2.51
CA LEU A 14 1.14 5.81 1.31
C LEU A 14 1.40 4.99 0.04
N VAL A 15 2.62 4.45 -0.12
CA VAL A 15 2.95 3.56 -1.25
C VAL A 15 2.03 2.34 -1.28
N ALA A 16 1.86 1.64 -0.15
CA ALA A 16 0.98 0.49 -0.09
C ALA A 16 -0.47 0.83 -0.44
N GLY A 17 -1.02 1.92 0.13
CA GLY A 17 -2.41 2.33 -0.11
C GLY A 17 -2.66 2.72 -1.57
N VAL A 18 -1.78 3.55 -2.16
CA VAL A 18 -1.88 3.94 -3.57
C VAL A 18 -1.77 2.72 -4.49
N THR A 19 -0.84 1.81 -4.21
CA THR A 19 -0.68 0.59 -5.01
C THR A 19 -1.89 -0.33 -4.92
N LEU A 20 -2.47 -0.52 -3.73
CA LEU A 20 -3.70 -1.31 -3.58
C LEU A 20 -4.90 -0.66 -4.29
N ASN A 21 -5.01 0.67 -4.27
CA ASN A 21 -6.03 1.37 -5.06
C ASN A 21 -5.88 1.12 -6.56
N ILE A 22 -4.64 1.15 -7.08
CA ILE A 22 -4.37 0.84 -8.48
C ILE A 22 -4.79 -0.60 -8.80
N PHE A 23 -4.48 -1.57 -7.94
CA PHE A 23 -4.90 -2.96 -8.15
C PHE A 23 -6.43 -3.12 -8.13
N ASN A 24 -7.12 -2.48 -7.19
CA ASN A 24 -8.58 -2.50 -7.13
C ASN A 24 -9.20 -1.88 -8.39
N ASN A 25 -8.65 -0.78 -8.91
CA ASN A 25 -9.14 -0.13 -10.13
C ASN A 25 -8.84 -0.95 -11.41
N HIS A 26 -7.92 -1.92 -11.35
CA HIS A 26 -7.58 -2.85 -12.43
C HIS A 26 -7.93 -4.30 -12.09
N CYS A 27 -8.91 -4.50 -11.20
CA CYS A 27 -9.31 -5.82 -10.73
C CYS A 27 -9.95 -6.69 -11.82
N ASP A 28 -10.28 -6.13 -12.98
CA ASP A 28 -10.72 -6.87 -14.17
C ASP A 28 -9.62 -7.83 -14.66
N ARG A 29 -8.35 -7.43 -14.52
CA ARG A 29 -7.18 -8.18 -14.97
C ARG A 29 -6.26 -8.64 -13.84
N VAL A 30 -5.95 -7.75 -12.88
CA VAL A 30 -5.05 -8.06 -11.76
C VAL A 30 -5.85 -8.78 -10.68
N LYS A 31 -5.60 -10.09 -10.52
CA LYS A 31 -6.33 -10.94 -9.56
C LYS A 31 -5.52 -11.29 -8.31
N MET A 32 -4.22 -11.02 -8.31
CA MET A 32 -3.32 -11.34 -7.21
C MET A 32 -2.12 -10.39 -7.22
N SER A 33 -1.62 -10.07 -6.03
CA SER A 33 -0.34 -9.40 -5.82
C SER A 33 0.30 -9.88 -4.53
N ASN A 34 1.62 -9.73 -4.42
CA ASN A 34 2.38 -10.10 -3.22
C ASN A 34 3.39 -8.99 -2.92
N ILE A 35 3.35 -8.45 -1.71
CA ILE A 35 4.33 -7.46 -1.25
C ILE A 35 5.66 -8.12 -0.88
N ALA A 36 6.77 -7.45 -1.20
CA ALA A 36 8.11 -7.89 -0.85
C ALA A 36 8.60 -7.12 0.40
N GLN A 37 8.84 -7.77 1.54
CA GLN A 37 8.45 -9.13 1.95
C GLN A 37 7.65 -9.07 3.26
N ALA A 38 7.28 -10.21 3.85
CA ALA A 38 6.39 -10.22 5.01
C ALA A 38 7.06 -9.71 6.32
N ILE A 39 8.26 -10.17 6.64
CA ILE A 39 8.92 -9.95 7.94
C ILE A 39 10.37 -9.52 7.75
N ASN A 40 10.81 -8.46 8.43
CA ASN A 40 12.20 -7.95 8.51
C ASN A 40 12.91 -7.57 7.20
N VAL A 41 12.29 -7.76 6.04
CA VAL A 41 12.92 -7.59 4.74
C VAL A 41 12.09 -6.64 3.87
N LEU A 42 12.75 -5.66 3.26
CA LEU A 42 12.15 -4.66 2.37
C LEU A 42 10.95 -3.95 3.04
N GLN A 43 9.81 -3.84 2.37
CA GLN A 43 8.62 -3.16 2.90
C GLN A 43 7.81 -4.10 3.80
N ALA A 44 8.42 -4.54 4.90
CA ALA A 44 7.83 -5.50 5.80
C ALA A 44 6.55 -4.99 6.47
N VAL A 45 5.56 -5.87 6.61
CA VAL A 45 4.38 -5.62 7.46
C VAL A 45 4.72 -5.79 8.94
N ILE A 46 5.68 -6.65 9.27
CA ILE A 46 6.11 -6.88 10.65
C ILE A 46 7.63 -6.76 10.74
N LEU A 47 8.10 -6.09 11.79
CA LEU A 47 9.50 -6.14 12.20
C LEU A 47 9.60 -6.85 13.54
N THR A 48 10.61 -7.72 13.67
CA THR A 48 10.89 -8.47 14.89
C THR A 48 12.33 -8.26 15.33
N LYS A 49 12.56 -8.26 16.63
CA LYS A 49 13.88 -8.28 17.23
C LYS A 49 13.81 -9.00 18.56
N ASP A 50 14.50 -10.13 18.66
CA ASP A 50 14.45 -11.02 19.82
C ASP A 50 12.99 -11.42 20.14
N ASP A 51 12.50 -11.08 21.33
CA ASP A 51 11.12 -11.30 21.79
C ASP A 51 10.15 -10.16 21.42
N LYS A 52 10.63 -9.12 20.73
CA LYS A 52 9.85 -7.93 20.41
C LYS A 52 9.29 -7.98 19.00
N ILE A 53 8.04 -7.53 18.88
CA ILE A 53 7.32 -7.38 17.61
C ILE A 53 6.83 -5.95 17.49
N VAL A 54 6.93 -5.38 16.29
CA VAL A 54 6.25 -4.13 15.93
C VAL A 54 5.50 -4.30 14.61
N LEU A 55 4.28 -3.79 14.59
CA LEU A 55 3.44 -3.70 13.41
C LEU A 55 3.77 -2.42 12.66
N THR A 56 4.14 -2.52 11.40
CA THR A 56 4.57 -1.36 10.63
C THR A 56 3.38 -0.53 10.15
N PRO A 57 3.59 0.74 9.73
CA PRO A 57 2.57 1.49 9.01
C PRO A 57 1.98 0.73 7.81
N THR A 58 2.79 -0.06 7.10
CA THR A 58 2.32 -0.93 5.99
C THR A 58 1.35 -2.02 6.48
N TYR A 59 1.59 -2.64 7.64
CA TYR A 59 0.61 -3.59 8.22
C TYR A 59 -0.76 -2.96 8.41
N TRP A 60 -0.80 -1.75 8.95
CA TRP A 60 -2.07 -1.07 9.23
C TRP A 60 -2.84 -0.74 7.95
N VAL A 61 -2.15 -0.47 6.84
CA VAL A 61 -2.81 -0.35 5.53
C VAL A 61 -3.49 -1.66 5.12
N TYR A 62 -2.78 -2.79 5.17
CA TYR A 62 -3.38 -4.09 4.86
C TYR A 62 -4.55 -4.44 5.80
N TYR A 63 -4.42 -4.12 7.09
CA TYR A 63 -5.49 -4.32 8.06
C TYR A 63 -6.74 -3.49 7.73
N LEU A 64 -6.57 -2.24 7.32
CA LEU A 64 -7.68 -1.37 6.91
C LEU A 64 -8.27 -1.81 5.56
N TYR A 65 -7.45 -2.26 4.62
CA TYR A 65 -7.87 -2.68 3.29
C TYR A 65 -8.51 -4.07 3.25
N LYS A 66 -8.50 -4.83 4.36
CA LYS A 66 -9.09 -6.18 4.40
C LYS A 66 -10.56 -6.21 3.95
N VAL A 67 -11.29 -5.12 4.13
CA VAL A 67 -12.70 -4.99 3.71
C VAL A 67 -12.89 -5.00 2.19
N HIS A 68 -11.83 -4.75 1.42
CA HIS A 68 -11.86 -4.82 -0.04
C HIS A 68 -11.60 -6.25 -0.58
N GLN A 69 -11.23 -7.21 0.27
CA GLN A 69 -10.99 -8.59 -0.17
C GLN A 69 -12.33 -9.22 -0.59
N GLU A 70 -12.37 -9.76 -1.82
CA GLU A 70 -13.57 -10.36 -2.43
C GLU A 70 -14.75 -9.39 -2.62
N ALA A 71 -14.54 -8.09 -2.42
CA ALA A 71 -15.55 -7.07 -2.64
C ALA A 71 -15.77 -6.78 -4.13
N THR A 72 -16.88 -6.13 -4.47
CA THR A 72 -17.22 -5.77 -5.86
C THR A 72 -16.81 -4.32 -6.12
N MET A 73 -15.86 -4.09 -7.01
CA MET A 73 -15.43 -2.74 -7.37
C MET A 73 -16.61 -1.87 -7.84
N ILE A 74 -16.71 -0.68 -7.27
CA ILE A 74 -17.72 0.34 -7.62
C ILE A 74 -17.06 1.41 -8.49
N PRO A 75 -17.45 1.54 -9.77
CA PRO A 75 -16.90 2.58 -10.64
C PRO A 75 -17.23 3.98 -10.11
N PHE A 76 -16.22 4.84 -9.99
CA PHE A 76 -16.40 6.23 -9.60
C PHE A 76 -15.37 7.13 -10.31
N LYS A 77 -15.62 8.44 -10.26
CA LYS A 77 -14.65 9.46 -10.69
C LYS A 77 -14.30 10.33 -9.51
N LEU A 78 -13.01 10.52 -9.28
CA LEU A 78 -12.48 11.40 -8.25
C LEU A 78 -12.08 12.73 -8.89
N ASN A 79 -12.62 13.83 -8.38
CA ASN A 79 -12.10 15.17 -8.66
C ASN A 79 -11.16 15.55 -7.53
N SER A 80 -9.87 15.64 -7.83
CA SER A 80 -8.83 16.00 -6.86
C SER A 80 -7.95 17.12 -7.41
N ASN A 81 -7.38 17.92 -6.51
CA ASN A 81 -6.36 18.90 -6.87
C ASN A 81 -5.11 18.17 -7.39
N LYS A 82 -4.31 18.86 -8.22
CA LYS A 82 -3.00 18.34 -8.64
C LYS A 82 -1.93 18.65 -7.60
N TYR A 83 -1.05 17.69 -7.37
CA TYR A 83 0.20 17.86 -6.64
C TYR A 83 1.35 17.92 -7.64
N ASN A 84 2.09 19.04 -7.64
CA ASN A 84 3.27 19.21 -8.47
C ASN A 84 4.54 18.94 -7.64
N TYR A 85 5.42 18.09 -8.16
CA TYR A 85 6.74 17.88 -7.58
C TYR A 85 7.78 17.79 -8.70
N GLN A 86 8.75 18.72 -8.69
CA GLN A 86 9.83 18.78 -9.67
C GLN A 86 9.33 18.79 -11.14
N GLY A 87 8.22 19.47 -11.41
CA GLY A 87 7.63 19.56 -12.75
C GLY A 87 6.77 18.35 -13.17
N LEU A 88 6.57 17.38 -12.29
CA LEU A 88 5.62 16.27 -12.50
C LEU A 88 4.31 16.54 -11.77
N ASP A 89 3.20 16.41 -12.48
CA ASP A 89 1.85 16.54 -11.93
C ASP A 89 1.22 15.17 -11.67
N VAL A 90 0.74 14.97 -10.46
CA VAL A 90 -0.07 13.79 -10.06
C VAL A 90 -1.34 14.22 -9.34
N ASP A 91 -2.34 13.36 -9.28
CA ASP A 91 -3.51 13.62 -8.44
C ASP A 91 -3.10 13.61 -6.96
N ALA A 92 -3.53 14.62 -6.20
CA ALA A 92 -3.18 14.76 -4.78
C ALA A 92 -3.84 13.68 -3.91
N VAL A 93 -4.87 13.01 -4.41
CA VAL A 93 -5.59 11.95 -3.71
C VAL A 93 -5.73 10.76 -4.65
N SER A 94 -5.41 9.57 -4.14
CA SER A 94 -5.66 8.28 -4.79
C SER A 94 -6.75 7.55 -4.02
N ALA A 95 -7.69 6.93 -4.74
CA ALA A 95 -8.78 6.17 -4.13
C ALA A 95 -9.18 4.96 -5.01
N SER A 96 -9.78 3.97 -4.36
CA SER A 96 -10.58 2.91 -4.96
C SER A 96 -11.85 2.70 -4.12
N ALA A 97 -12.88 2.08 -4.69
CA ALA A 97 -14.13 1.79 -4.00
C ALA A 97 -14.59 0.37 -4.35
N SER A 98 -15.05 -0.38 -3.34
CA SER A 98 -15.65 -1.71 -3.48
C SER A 98 -16.50 -2.06 -2.27
#